data_AF-A0A7W5TMQ9-F1
#
_entry.id   AF-A0A7W5TMQ9-F1
#
_cell.length_a   1.000
_cell.length_b   1.000
_cell.length_c   1.000
_cell.angle_alpha   90.00
_cell.angle_beta   90.00
_cell.angle_gamma   90.00
#
_symmetry.space_group_name_H-M   'P 1'
#
loop_
_entity.id
_entity.type
_entity.pdbx_description
1 polymer ?
#
loop_
_entity_poly.entity_id
_entity_poly.type
_entity_poly.pdbx_seq_one_letter_code
_entity_poly.pdbx_strand_id
1 'polypeptide(L)'
;MNLFNSMGNPWTADYLKITGELDVDLRSNIAAEARAKIVYERLIDFCRDPGTKDALQFLMTREITHMRAFQLALESLGKPPLSVGRIAPTPGLVDQFFNDSTGEGDLGEVDTRGPWNEGEPWKFVEAPAFQGFKAVGDAAPAIEARSAPPERSEAIQAVLVDELRDLLHAEKQLLKALPKMQKAARAQQLHTLLQKHLAETEVQVERLNECLRILGSAARAKPCKGMAGLVEEGEEVMAEGRKKEDAAADLALIGAALRVEHYEIAAYTTARNLALQLAQPAVARLLTLSLGEEQNAGHLLDQVAQPLMSAARMPSSVR
;
A
#
# COMPACT_ATOMS: atom_id res chain seq x y z
N MET A 1 24.07 22.93 -5.49
CA MET A 1 24.14 21.97 -4.37
C MET A 1 22.90 21.12 -4.45
N ASN A 2 23.04 19.83 -4.71
CA ASN A 2 21.91 18.91 -4.67
C ASN A 2 21.89 18.28 -3.28
N LEU A 3 20.75 18.37 -2.60
CA LEU A 3 20.57 17.79 -1.26
C LEU A 3 20.18 16.32 -1.45
N PHE A 4 21.09 15.40 -1.19
CA PHE A 4 20.84 13.96 -1.21
C PHE A 4 21.09 13.38 0.18
N ASN A 5 20.36 12.33 0.56
CA ASN A 5 20.67 11.55 1.76
C ASN A 5 21.85 10.59 1.48
N SER A 6 22.31 9.87 2.52
CA SER A 6 23.43 8.92 2.40
C SER A 6 23.18 7.72 1.49
N MET A 7 21.93 7.49 1.09
CA MET A 7 21.53 6.46 0.12
C MET A 7 21.38 7.01 -1.30
N GLY A 8 21.70 8.28 -1.53
CA GLY A 8 21.57 8.94 -2.83
C GLY A 8 20.15 9.39 -3.17
N ASN A 9 19.19 9.29 -2.25
CA ASN A 9 17.83 9.76 -2.50
C ASN A 9 17.80 11.28 -2.40
N PRO A 10 17.17 11.98 -3.36
CA PRO A 10 17.04 13.43 -3.30
C PRO A 10 16.20 13.83 -2.08
N TRP A 11 16.52 14.98 -1.52
CA TRP A 11 15.68 15.63 -0.53
C TRP A 11 14.32 15.97 -1.16
N THR A 12 13.24 15.58 -0.49
CA THR A 12 11.86 15.94 -0.85
C THR A 12 11.15 16.53 0.36
N ALA A 13 10.04 17.23 0.14
CA ALA A 13 9.22 17.73 1.24
C ALA A 13 8.60 16.60 2.10
N ASP A 14 8.59 15.35 1.62
CA ASP A 14 8.01 14.19 2.33
C ASP A 14 8.75 13.84 3.65
N TYR A 15 9.98 14.32 3.79
CA TYR A 15 10.77 14.20 5.02
C TYR A 15 10.26 15.13 6.13
N LEU A 16 9.47 16.16 5.80
CA LEU A 16 8.83 17.02 6.79
C LEU A 16 7.58 16.32 7.34
N LYS A 17 7.72 15.68 8.50
CA LYS A 17 6.59 15.11 9.26
C LYS A 17 6.03 16.15 10.23
N ILE A 18 5.53 17.26 9.67
CA ILE A 18 4.95 18.39 10.41
C ILE A 18 3.49 18.50 10.02
N THR A 19 2.59 18.40 10.99
CA THR A 19 1.14 18.57 10.75
C THR A 19 0.68 20.00 10.96
N GLY A 20 1.50 20.84 11.60
CA GLY A 20 1.13 22.19 12.02
C GLY A 20 0.32 22.21 13.32
N GLU A 21 0.08 21.05 13.94
CA GLU A 21 -0.58 20.89 15.23
C GLU A 21 0.47 20.51 16.27
N LEU A 22 0.76 21.43 17.19
CA LEU A 22 1.92 21.36 18.08
C LEU A 22 1.97 20.08 18.95
N ASP A 23 0.84 19.62 19.47
CA ASP A 23 0.75 18.40 20.28
C ASP A 23 1.02 17.13 19.46
N VAL A 24 0.64 17.12 18.18
CA VAL A 24 0.95 16.00 17.26
C VAL A 24 2.42 15.99 16.93
N ASP A 25 2.99 17.15 16.60
CA ASP A 25 4.40 17.28 16.24
C ASP A 25 5.33 16.93 17.42
N LEU A 26 4.99 17.34 18.65
CA LEU A 26 5.73 16.95 19.86
C LEU A 26 5.67 15.44 20.13
N ARG A 27 4.51 14.80 19.96
CA ARG A 27 4.37 13.34 20.06
C ARG A 27 5.20 12.60 19.01
N SER A 28 5.22 13.11 17.78
CA SER A 28 6.04 12.59 16.69
C SER A 28 7.54 12.66 17.03
N ASN A 29 7.99 13.79 17.58
CA ASN A 29 9.38 13.99 18.00
C ASN A 29 9.77 13.03 19.14
N ILE A 30 8.92 12.88 20.17
CA ILE A 30 9.18 11.92 21.26
C ILE A 30 9.36 10.50 20.69
N ALA A 31 8.49 10.09 19.76
CA ALA A 31 8.59 8.78 19.13
C ALA A 31 9.85 8.63 18.24
N ALA A 32 10.27 9.72 17.57
CA ALA A 32 11.50 9.72 16.76
C ALA A 32 12.75 9.52 17.62
N GLU A 33 12.84 10.23 18.75
CA GLU A 33 13.97 10.09 19.68
C GLU A 33 14.01 8.70 20.33
N ALA A 34 12.84 8.14 20.67
CA ALA A 34 12.75 6.78 21.18
C ALA A 34 13.28 5.74 20.16
N ARG A 35 12.97 5.90 18.87
CA ARG A 35 13.51 5.03 17.80
C ARG A 35 15.00 5.22 17.62
N ALA A 36 15.49 6.47 17.62
CA ALA A 36 16.91 6.79 17.50
C ALA A 36 17.72 6.13 18.63
N LYS A 37 17.22 6.19 19.86
CA LYS A 37 17.83 5.51 21.02
C LYS A 37 18.07 4.01 20.77
N ILE A 38 17.06 3.29 20.28
CA ILE A 38 17.18 1.85 19.99
C ILE A 38 18.20 1.58 18.87
N VAL A 39 18.33 2.48 17.90
CA VAL A 39 19.37 2.37 16.86
C VAL A 39 20.75 2.51 17.50
N TYR A 40 20.96 3.47 18.41
CA TYR A 40 22.24 3.60 19.10
C TYR A 40 22.57 2.39 19.97
N GLU A 41 21.61 1.82 20.71
CA GLU A 41 21.82 0.58 21.48
C GLU A 41 22.37 -0.53 20.59
N ARG A 42 21.72 -0.75 19.45
CA ARG A 42 22.16 -1.75 18.47
C ARG A 42 23.55 -1.43 17.93
N LEU A 43 23.85 -0.16 17.62
CA LEU A 43 25.17 0.24 17.12
C LEU A 43 26.28 0.00 18.15
N ILE A 44 26.02 0.28 19.43
CA ILE A 44 26.98 0.06 20.53
C ILE A 44 27.38 -1.42 20.61
N ASP A 45 26.42 -2.34 20.40
CA ASP A 45 26.67 -3.79 20.39
C ASP A 45 27.61 -4.23 19.24
N PHE A 46 27.63 -3.50 18.12
CA PHE A 46 28.52 -3.79 17.00
C PHE A 46 29.92 -3.15 17.14
N CYS A 47 30.13 -2.24 18.09
CA CYS A 47 31.40 -1.56 18.28
C CYS A 47 32.32 -2.32 19.25
N ARG A 48 33.63 -2.29 18.98
CA ARG A 48 34.67 -2.84 19.87
C ARG A 48 35.57 -1.76 20.48
N ASP A 49 35.71 -0.63 19.80
CA ASP A 49 36.52 0.50 20.24
C ASP A 49 35.86 1.26 21.40
N PRO A 50 36.54 1.48 22.55
CA PRO A 50 35.98 2.18 23.70
C PRO A 50 35.55 3.62 23.40
N GLY A 51 36.33 4.39 22.64
CA GLY A 51 36.01 5.78 22.33
C GLY A 51 34.73 5.91 21.49
N THR A 52 34.53 4.99 20.55
CA THR A 52 33.31 4.89 19.75
C THR A 52 32.10 4.55 20.63
N LYS A 53 32.24 3.62 21.58
CA LYS A 53 31.17 3.29 22.53
C LYS A 53 30.80 4.48 23.40
N ASP A 54 31.78 5.22 23.91
CA ASP A 54 31.52 6.41 24.74
C ASP A 54 30.79 7.50 23.95
N ALA A 55 31.19 7.72 22.69
CA ALA A 55 30.52 8.67 21.81
C ALA A 55 29.06 8.26 21.53
N LEU A 56 28.81 6.99 21.19
CA LEU A 56 27.45 6.49 20.95
C LEU A 56 26.59 6.51 22.22
N GLN A 57 27.18 6.18 23.37
CA GLN A 57 26.51 6.24 24.68
C GLN A 57 26.08 7.67 24.99
N PHE A 58 26.93 8.67 24.72
CA PHE A 58 26.59 10.07 24.88
C PHE A 58 25.42 10.48 23.97
N LEU A 59 25.48 10.14 22.68
CA LEU A 59 24.41 10.47 21.72
C LEU A 59 23.08 9.80 22.10
N MET A 60 23.12 8.52 22.47
CA MET A 60 21.95 7.78 22.95
C MET A 60 21.33 8.43 24.20
N THR A 61 22.17 8.86 25.14
CA THR A 61 21.73 9.52 26.38
C THR A 61 21.10 10.89 26.07
N ARG A 62 21.60 11.59 25.05
CA ARG A 62 21.01 12.84 24.58
C ARG A 62 19.59 12.65 24.08
N GLU A 63 19.26 11.53 23.46
CA GLU A 63 17.88 11.27 23.01
C GLU A 63 16.90 11.16 24.19
N ILE A 64 17.34 10.66 25.36
CA ILE A 64 16.54 10.75 26.61
C ILE A 64 16.30 12.20 27.03
N THR A 65 17.33 13.04 26.92
CA THR A 65 17.22 14.46 27.26
C THR A 65 16.23 15.18 26.34
N HIS A 66 16.28 14.90 25.04
CA HIS A 66 15.33 15.44 24.08
C HIS A 66 13.90 14.96 24.35
N MET A 67 13.70 13.65 24.56
CA MET A 67 12.38 13.12 24.94
C MET A 67 11.84 13.81 26.19
N ARG A 68 12.67 14.02 27.22
CA ARG A 68 12.27 14.73 28.43
C ARG A 68 11.83 16.16 28.13
N ALA A 69 12.58 16.90 27.31
CA ALA A 69 12.24 18.26 26.93
C ALA A 69 10.90 18.33 26.17
N PHE A 70 10.72 17.44 25.19
CA PHE A 70 9.47 17.38 24.41
C PHE A 70 8.28 16.94 25.27
N GLN A 71 8.47 15.98 26.17
CA GLN A 71 7.43 15.52 27.08
C GLN A 71 6.98 16.63 28.02
N LEU A 72 7.92 17.38 28.61
CA LEU A 72 7.59 18.54 29.46
C LEU A 72 6.89 19.64 28.67
N ALA A 73 7.33 19.91 27.43
CA ALA A 73 6.67 20.88 26.56
C ALA A 73 5.23 20.46 26.24
N LEU A 74 5.01 19.20 25.93
CA LEU A 74 3.71 18.61 25.64
C LEU A 74 2.78 18.65 26.85
N GLU A 75 3.29 18.31 28.04
CA GLU A 75 2.55 18.41 29.30
C GLU A 75 2.16 19.86 29.62
N SER A 76 3.03 20.83 29.30
CA SER A 76 2.75 22.25 29.52
C SER A 76 1.55 22.79 28.72
N LEU A 77 1.10 22.06 27.68
CA LEU A 77 -0.11 22.41 26.93
C LEU A 77 -1.40 22.16 27.74
N GLY A 78 -1.33 21.42 28.84
CA GLY A 78 -2.49 21.14 29.71
C GLY A 78 -3.61 20.34 29.03
N LYS A 79 -3.32 19.69 27.89
CA LYS A 79 -4.30 18.88 27.16
C LYS A 79 -4.42 17.49 27.80
N PRO A 80 -5.64 16.91 27.86
CA PRO A 80 -5.81 15.50 28.18
C PRO A 80 -5.03 14.60 27.20
N PRO A 81 -4.51 13.43 27.64
CA PRO A 81 -3.63 12.59 26.82
C PRO A 81 -4.18 12.22 25.43
N LEU A 82 -5.48 11.97 25.32
CA LEU A 82 -6.16 11.56 24.08
C LEU A 82 -6.86 12.73 23.35
N SER A 83 -6.67 13.97 23.81
CA SER A 83 -7.19 15.15 23.13
C SER A 83 -6.19 15.60 22.06
N VAL A 84 -6.52 15.33 20.80
CA VAL A 84 -5.71 15.73 19.63
C VAL A 84 -6.60 16.56 18.69
N GLY A 85 -6.11 17.74 18.30
CA GLY A 85 -6.87 18.67 17.47
C GLY A 85 -8.02 19.36 18.21
N ARG A 86 -9.06 19.79 17.48
CA ARG A 86 -10.18 20.59 18.01
C ARG A 86 -11.52 19.85 18.08
N ILE A 87 -11.69 18.80 17.28
CA ILE A 87 -12.96 18.08 17.17
C ILE A 87 -12.98 17.01 18.23
N ALA A 88 -13.98 17.06 19.13
CA ALA A 88 -14.16 16.03 20.13
C ALA A 88 -14.56 14.70 19.46
N PRO A 89 -14.03 13.56 19.93
CA PRO A 89 -14.44 12.27 19.41
C PRO A 89 -15.90 11.97 19.77
N THR A 90 -16.54 11.08 19.00
CA THR A 90 -17.94 10.70 19.23
C THR A 90 -18.11 10.09 20.63
N PRO A 91 -18.97 10.66 21.50
CA PRO A 91 -19.18 10.16 22.84
C PRO A 91 -19.60 8.69 22.84
N GLY A 92 -19.01 7.90 23.73
CA GLY A 92 -19.31 6.48 23.90
C GLY A 92 -18.68 5.53 22.88
N LEU A 93 -18.13 6.02 21.76
CA LEU A 93 -17.36 5.19 20.81
C LEU A 93 -15.89 5.05 21.25
N VAL A 94 -15.34 6.08 21.89
CA VAL A 94 -13.94 6.09 22.39
C VAL A 94 -13.67 5.02 23.44
N ASP A 95 -14.73 4.61 24.13
CA ASP A 95 -14.72 3.63 25.19
C ASP A 95 -15.05 2.22 24.65
N GLN A 96 -15.38 2.07 23.36
CA GLN A 96 -15.74 0.77 22.79
C GLN A 96 -14.52 0.06 22.22
N PHE A 97 -14.28 -1.16 22.68
CA PHE A 97 -13.32 -2.07 22.07
C PHE A 97 -14.11 -3.09 21.24
N PHE A 98 -14.00 -3.00 19.91
CA PHE A 98 -14.60 -3.97 19.01
C PHE A 98 -13.68 -5.18 18.88
N ASN A 99 -14.20 -6.34 19.27
CA ASN A 99 -13.55 -7.60 18.94
C ASN A 99 -14.16 -8.17 17.66
N ASP A 100 -13.45 -7.94 16.56
CA ASP A 100 -13.76 -8.52 15.24
C ASP A 100 -12.92 -9.78 14.96
N SER A 101 -12.18 -10.27 15.97
CA SER A 101 -11.47 -11.54 15.91
C SER A 101 -12.46 -12.71 15.89
N THR A 102 -12.08 -13.80 15.25
CA THR A 102 -12.88 -15.03 15.22
C THR A 102 -12.67 -15.93 16.45
N GLY A 103 -11.78 -15.55 17.38
CA GLY A 103 -11.50 -16.30 18.61
C GLY A 103 -10.75 -17.64 18.41
N GLU A 104 -10.76 -18.47 19.46
CA GLU A 104 -9.89 -19.65 19.68
C GLU A 104 -9.89 -20.73 18.58
N GLY A 105 -8.68 -21.23 18.30
CA GLY A 105 -8.33 -22.28 17.34
C GLY A 105 -6.85 -22.17 16.97
N ASP A 106 -6.31 -23.12 16.21
CA ASP A 106 -4.86 -23.26 15.94
C ASP A 106 -4.19 -22.10 15.15
N LEU A 107 -4.93 -21.05 14.75
CA LEU A 107 -4.43 -19.84 14.04
C LEU A 107 -5.07 -18.51 14.49
N GLY A 108 -5.97 -18.51 15.47
CA GLY A 108 -6.42 -17.27 16.11
C GLY A 108 -5.41 -16.90 17.19
N GLU A 109 -4.89 -15.67 17.20
CA GLU A 109 -4.28 -15.19 18.45
C GLU A 109 -5.38 -15.21 19.51
N VAL A 110 -5.09 -15.82 20.67
CA VAL A 110 -6.00 -15.76 21.81
C VAL A 110 -6.35 -14.29 22.01
N ASP A 111 -7.64 -13.97 22.06
CA ASP A 111 -8.10 -12.60 22.27
C ASP A 111 -7.58 -12.13 23.63
N THR A 112 -6.42 -11.48 23.61
CA THR A 112 -5.69 -11.14 24.82
C THR A 112 -6.42 -9.99 25.49
N ARG A 113 -6.85 -10.26 26.71
CA ARG A 113 -7.52 -9.28 27.56
C ARG A 113 -6.49 -8.63 28.48
N GLY A 114 -6.57 -7.31 28.60
CA GLY A 114 -5.65 -6.52 29.42
C GLY A 114 -6.13 -5.08 29.58
N PRO A 115 -5.35 -4.22 30.26
CA PRO A 115 -5.75 -2.84 30.53
C PRO A 115 -6.07 -1.99 29.28
N TRP A 116 -5.68 -2.46 28.09
CA TRP A 116 -5.94 -1.83 26.80
C TRP A 116 -7.29 -2.21 26.17
N ASN A 117 -8.05 -3.16 26.72
CA ASN A 117 -9.37 -3.58 26.22
C ASN A 117 -10.31 -4.20 27.28
N GLU A 118 -9.93 -4.17 28.55
CA GLU A 118 -10.67 -4.73 29.69
C GLU A 118 -10.64 -3.78 30.89
N GLY A 119 -11.75 -3.73 31.64
CA GLY A 119 -11.94 -2.82 32.77
C GLY A 119 -12.42 -1.44 32.34
N GLU A 120 -12.86 -0.61 33.29
CA GLU A 120 -13.30 0.76 33.00
C GLU A 120 -12.16 1.57 32.34
N PRO A 121 -12.41 2.33 31.25
CA PRO A 121 -13.72 2.67 30.68
C PRO A 121 -14.21 1.71 29.57
N TRP A 122 -13.50 0.62 29.28
CA TRP A 122 -13.76 -0.21 28.10
C TRP A 122 -15.12 -0.92 28.13
N LYS A 123 -15.91 -0.65 27.10
CA LYS A 123 -17.10 -1.40 26.69
C LYS A 123 -16.68 -2.37 25.59
N PHE A 124 -16.49 -3.62 25.96
CA PHE A 124 -16.20 -4.67 24.99
C PHE A 124 -17.44 -4.96 24.14
N VAL A 125 -17.30 -4.85 22.81
CA VAL A 125 -18.38 -5.10 21.85
C VAL A 125 -17.94 -6.24 20.94
N GLU A 126 -18.60 -7.40 21.07
CA GLU A 126 -18.44 -8.49 20.11
C GLU A 126 -19.21 -8.16 18.84
N ALA A 127 -18.52 -8.23 17.70
CA ALA A 127 -18.99 -7.87 16.37
C ALA A 127 -20.50 -8.17 16.11
N PRO A 128 -21.37 -7.14 16.05
CA PRO A 128 -22.82 -7.30 15.84
C PRO A 128 -23.18 -7.93 14.49
N ALA A 129 -22.31 -7.76 13.48
CA ALA A 129 -22.48 -8.34 12.15
C ALA A 129 -22.53 -9.88 12.16
N PHE A 130 -21.91 -10.53 13.16
CA PHE A 130 -21.93 -11.99 13.33
C PHE A 130 -23.05 -12.51 14.25
N GLN A 131 -23.77 -11.63 14.95
CA GLN A 131 -24.90 -12.03 15.81
C GLN A 131 -26.06 -12.63 14.99
N GLY A 132 -26.25 -12.16 13.74
CA GLY A 132 -27.25 -12.73 12.81
C GLY A 132 -26.91 -14.14 12.30
N PHE A 133 -25.64 -14.55 12.33
CA PHE A 133 -25.20 -15.87 11.89
C PHE A 133 -25.35 -16.96 12.97
N LYS A 134 -25.35 -16.59 14.26
CA LYS A 134 -25.61 -17.53 15.37
C LYS A 134 -27.09 -17.93 15.51
N ALA A 135 -28.02 -17.21 14.86
CA ALA A 135 -29.45 -17.51 14.90
C ALA A 135 -29.90 -18.62 13.91
N VAL A 136 -29.02 -19.00 12.97
CA VAL A 136 -29.26 -20.11 12.03
C VAL A 136 -28.68 -21.38 12.66
N GLY A 137 -29.49 -22.03 13.49
CA GLY A 137 -29.08 -23.20 14.27
C GLY A 137 -28.55 -24.36 13.42
N ASP A 138 -27.49 -25.00 13.93
CA ASP A 138 -27.06 -26.42 13.88
C ASP A 138 -27.25 -27.28 12.60
N ALA A 139 -27.61 -26.72 11.46
CA ALA A 139 -27.90 -27.49 10.24
C ALA A 139 -27.15 -27.03 8.98
N ALA A 140 -26.38 -25.94 9.05
CA ALA A 140 -25.39 -25.65 8.02
C ALA A 140 -24.09 -26.41 8.33
N PRO A 141 -23.39 -27.01 7.34
CA PRO A 141 -22.08 -27.57 7.62
C PRO A 141 -21.22 -26.44 8.18
N ALA A 142 -20.80 -26.57 9.44
CA ALA A 142 -19.81 -25.69 10.01
C ALA A 142 -18.62 -25.65 9.05
N ILE A 143 -18.23 -24.45 8.61
CA ILE A 143 -16.93 -24.30 7.97
C ILE A 143 -15.93 -24.54 9.10
N GLU A 144 -15.49 -25.79 9.24
CA GLU A 144 -14.42 -26.16 10.15
C GLU A 144 -13.14 -25.47 9.67
N ALA A 145 -12.78 -24.37 10.34
CA ALA A 145 -11.44 -23.80 10.22
C ALA A 145 -10.46 -24.75 10.93
N ARG A 146 -10.18 -25.89 10.30
CA ARG A 146 -9.02 -26.70 10.66
C ARG A 146 -7.80 -25.85 10.34
N SER A 147 -6.84 -25.79 11.26
CA SER A 147 -5.47 -25.49 10.84
C SER A 147 -5.17 -26.42 9.68
N ALA A 148 -4.93 -25.84 8.50
CA ALA A 148 -4.47 -26.65 7.41
C ALA A 148 -3.21 -27.35 7.92
N PRO A 149 -3.09 -28.68 7.76
CA PRO A 149 -1.83 -29.35 8.02
C PRO A 149 -0.71 -28.59 7.27
N PRO A 150 0.58 -28.76 7.62
CA PRO A 150 1.72 -28.15 6.89
C PRO A 150 1.83 -28.61 5.42
N GLU A 151 0.77 -29.18 4.88
CA GLU A 151 0.51 -29.55 3.53
C GLU A 151 0.01 -28.33 2.76
N ARG A 152 0.54 -28.17 1.54
CA ARG A 152 0.19 -27.04 0.69
C ARG A 152 -1.30 -27.09 0.37
N SER A 153 -2.05 -26.02 0.67
CA SER A 153 -3.45 -25.92 0.28
C SER A 153 -3.58 -25.90 -1.24
N GLU A 154 -4.04 -27.02 -1.81
CA GLU A 154 -4.30 -27.13 -3.25
C GLU A 154 -5.35 -26.11 -3.72
N ALA A 155 -6.32 -25.80 -2.86
CA ALA A 155 -7.34 -24.79 -3.14
C ALA A 155 -6.73 -23.38 -3.25
N ILE A 156 -5.89 -22.96 -2.30
CA ILE A 156 -5.23 -21.65 -2.35
C ILE A 156 -4.22 -21.61 -3.50
N GLN A 157 -3.51 -22.71 -3.77
CA GLN A 157 -2.65 -22.81 -4.95
C GLN A 157 -3.46 -22.68 -6.25
N ALA A 158 -4.65 -23.28 -6.33
CA ALA A 158 -5.51 -23.13 -7.49
C ALA A 158 -5.98 -21.67 -7.67
N VAL A 159 -6.33 -20.97 -6.59
CA VAL A 159 -6.64 -19.53 -6.64
C VAL A 159 -5.44 -18.73 -7.14
N LEU A 160 -4.24 -18.91 -6.56
CA LEU A 160 -3.04 -18.22 -7.03
C LEU A 160 -2.77 -18.49 -8.51
N VAL A 161 -2.87 -19.75 -8.95
CA VAL A 161 -2.67 -20.11 -10.36
C VAL A 161 -3.72 -19.45 -11.24
N ASP A 162 -4.98 -19.37 -10.82
CA ASP A 162 -6.04 -18.70 -11.57
C ASP A 162 -5.78 -17.19 -11.68
N GLU A 163 -5.39 -16.53 -10.59
CA GLU A 163 -5.00 -15.11 -10.56
C GLU A 163 -3.82 -14.83 -11.50
N LEU A 164 -2.77 -15.65 -11.47
CA LEU A 164 -1.61 -15.51 -12.37
C LEU A 164 -1.99 -15.68 -13.85
N ARG A 165 -2.97 -16.54 -14.16
CA ARG A 165 -3.46 -16.74 -15.52
C ARG A 165 -4.35 -15.60 -16.00
N ASP A 166 -5.12 -15.01 -15.09
CA ASP A 166 -5.91 -13.81 -15.36
C ASP A 166 -4.99 -12.61 -15.63
N LEU A 167 -4.02 -12.34 -14.73
CA LEU A 167 -2.96 -11.36 -14.93
C LEU A 167 -2.22 -11.57 -16.26
N LEU A 168 -1.82 -12.80 -16.57
CA LEU A 168 -1.12 -13.09 -17.83
C LEU A 168 -1.96 -12.75 -19.07
N HIS A 169 -3.29 -12.83 -18.98
CA HIS A 169 -4.17 -12.38 -20.06
C HIS A 169 -4.36 -10.88 -20.05
N ALA A 170 -4.46 -10.25 -18.87
CA ALA A 170 -4.54 -8.79 -18.72
C ALA A 170 -3.33 -8.11 -19.41
N GLU A 171 -2.12 -8.53 -19.04
CA GLU A 171 -0.86 -8.05 -19.60
C GLU A 171 -0.79 -8.25 -21.12
N LYS A 172 -1.21 -9.41 -21.63
CA LYS A 172 -1.26 -9.68 -23.08
C LYS A 172 -2.28 -8.83 -23.83
N GLN A 173 -3.33 -8.36 -23.16
CA GLN A 173 -4.26 -7.38 -23.72
C GLN A 173 -3.60 -6.00 -23.76
N LEU A 174 -2.90 -5.61 -22.69
CA LEU A 174 -2.15 -4.35 -22.64
C LEU A 174 -1.02 -4.26 -23.66
N LEU A 175 -0.27 -5.34 -23.92
CA LEU A 175 0.73 -5.38 -24.99
C LEU A 175 0.15 -4.99 -26.36
N LYS A 176 -1.16 -5.19 -26.58
CA LYS A 176 -1.85 -4.78 -27.81
C LYS A 176 -2.44 -3.37 -27.71
N ALA A 177 -2.81 -2.92 -26.52
CA ALA A 177 -3.44 -1.63 -26.28
C ALA A 177 -2.41 -0.49 -26.17
N LEU A 178 -1.29 -0.71 -25.47
CA LEU A 178 -0.26 0.28 -25.21
C LEU A 178 0.32 0.91 -26.49
N PRO A 179 0.60 0.18 -27.59
CA PRO A 179 1.02 0.80 -28.85
C PRO A 179 -0.03 1.74 -29.45
N LYS A 180 -1.32 1.50 -29.20
CA LYS A 180 -2.41 2.38 -29.65
C LYS A 180 -2.47 3.63 -28.78
N MET A 181 -2.38 3.47 -27.46
CA MET A 181 -2.35 4.56 -26.49
C MET A 181 -1.15 5.48 -26.72
N GLN A 182 0.03 4.89 -26.93
CA GLN A 182 1.25 5.62 -27.26
C GLN A 182 1.05 6.52 -28.50
N LYS A 183 0.42 6.01 -29.57
CA LYS A 183 0.12 6.80 -30.78
C LYS A 183 -0.95 7.87 -30.57
N ALA A 184 -1.85 7.68 -29.61
CA ALA A 184 -2.90 8.64 -29.29
C ALA A 184 -2.39 9.79 -28.40
N ALA A 185 -1.32 9.57 -27.64
CA ALA A 185 -0.70 10.57 -26.78
C ALA A 185 -0.09 11.72 -27.61
N ARG A 186 -0.41 12.96 -27.22
CA ARG A 186 0.06 14.18 -27.91
C ARG A 186 1.23 14.84 -27.20
N ALA A 187 1.29 14.73 -25.87
CA ALA A 187 2.41 15.14 -25.06
C ALA A 187 3.57 14.15 -25.20
N GLN A 188 4.75 14.66 -25.54
CA GLN A 188 5.96 13.84 -25.70
C GLN A 188 6.32 13.05 -24.43
N GLN A 189 6.06 13.62 -23.25
CA GLN A 189 6.28 12.96 -21.97
C GLN A 189 5.37 11.75 -21.80
N LEU A 190 4.08 11.88 -22.12
CA LEU A 190 3.11 10.79 -22.06
C LEU A 190 3.44 9.67 -23.05
N HIS A 191 3.81 10.04 -24.29
CA HIS A 191 4.25 9.07 -25.29
C HIS A 191 5.46 8.26 -24.81
N THR A 192 6.46 8.92 -24.21
CA THR A 192 7.68 8.27 -23.68
C THR A 192 7.35 7.34 -22.52
N LEU A 193 6.45 7.75 -21.63
CA LEU A 193 6.00 6.95 -20.51
C LEU A 193 5.29 5.68 -20.97
N LEU A 194 4.36 5.78 -21.92
CA LEU A 194 3.65 4.62 -22.46
C LEU A 194 4.59 3.67 -23.23
N GLN A 195 5.62 4.20 -23.88
CA GLN A 195 6.67 3.39 -24.50
C GLN A 195 7.47 2.61 -23.45
N LYS A 196 7.82 3.26 -22.34
CA LYS A 196 8.53 2.61 -21.24
C LYS A 196 7.67 1.52 -20.60
N HIS A 197 6.41 1.85 -20.31
CA HIS A 197 5.47 0.91 -19.70
C HIS A 197 5.25 -0.31 -20.60
N LEU A 198 5.14 -0.15 -21.92
CA LEU A 198 5.11 -1.29 -22.86
C LEU A 198 6.29 -2.24 -22.68
N ALA A 199 7.52 -1.73 -22.50
CA ALA A 199 8.69 -2.56 -22.27
C ALA A 199 8.67 -3.24 -20.89
N GLU A 200 8.11 -2.58 -19.87
CA GLU A 200 7.90 -3.18 -18.55
C GLU A 200 6.87 -4.32 -18.63
N THR A 201 5.73 -4.11 -19.30
CA THR A 201 4.68 -5.12 -19.59
C THR A 201 5.23 -6.37 -20.29
N GLU A 202 6.15 -6.23 -21.23
CA GLU A 202 6.81 -7.37 -21.88
C GLU A 202 7.57 -8.24 -20.86
N VAL A 203 8.31 -7.61 -19.94
CA VAL A 203 9.05 -8.29 -18.88
C VAL A 203 8.11 -8.87 -17.83
N GLN A 204 7.01 -8.20 -17.51
CA GLN A 204 5.99 -8.67 -16.57
C GLN A 204 5.33 -9.97 -17.08
N VAL A 205 5.04 -10.07 -18.38
CA VAL A 205 4.58 -11.32 -19.01
C VAL A 205 5.59 -12.45 -18.80
N GLU A 206 6.90 -12.19 -18.98
CA GLU A 206 7.94 -13.19 -18.73
C GLU A 206 7.96 -13.63 -17.26
N ARG A 207 7.85 -12.70 -16.31
CA ARG A 207 7.78 -13.01 -14.87
C ARG A 207 6.55 -13.83 -14.49
N LEU A 208 5.38 -13.54 -15.07
CA LEU A 208 4.17 -14.31 -14.83
C LEU A 208 4.30 -15.75 -15.36
N ASN A 209 4.90 -15.93 -16.54
CA ASN A 209 5.21 -17.26 -17.06
C ASN A 209 6.19 -18.01 -16.15
N GLU A 210 7.20 -17.33 -15.63
CA GLU A 210 8.15 -17.89 -14.67
C GLU A 210 7.47 -18.27 -13.34
N CYS A 211 6.55 -17.45 -12.83
CA CYS A 211 5.75 -17.77 -11.65
C CYS A 211 4.94 -19.05 -11.85
N LEU A 212 4.24 -19.18 -12.99
CA LEU A 212 3.47 -20.38 -13.33
C LEU A 212 4.39 -21.61 -13.45
N ARG A 213 5.59 -21.45 -14.03
CA ARG A 213 6.60 -22.52 -14.12
C ARG A 213 7.09 -22.98 -12.76
N ILE A 214 7.41 -22.05 -11.85
CA ILE A 214 7.82 -22.36 -10.46
C ILE A 214 6.72 -23.13 -9.73
N LEU A 215 5.46 -22.78 -9.97
CA LEU A 215 4.29 -23.46 -9.39
C LEU A 215 3.95 -24.79 -10.08
N GLY A 216 4.75 -25.26 -11.04
CA GLY A 216 4.50 -26.50 -11.78
C GLY A 216 3.26 -26.46 -12.66
N SER A 217 2.79 -25.26 -13.02
CA SER A 217 1.56 -25.05 -13.79
C SER A 217 1.89 -24.62 -15.22
N ALA A 218 1.08 -25.08 -16.18
CA ALA A 218 1.21 -24.64 -17.57
C ALA A 218 0.93 -23.14 -17.71
N ALA A 219 1.80 -22.44 -18.45
CA ALA A 219 1.73 -21.03 -18.81
C ALA A 219 0.57 -20.73 -19.80
N ARG A 220 -0.67 -20.91 -19.34
CA ARG A 220 -1.89 -20.71 -20.14
C ARG A 220 -2.68 -19.55 -19.58
N ALA A 221 -2.81 -18.48 -20.34
CA ALA A 221 -3.63 -17.35 -19.99
C ALA A 221 -5.12 -17.73 -19.92
N LYS A 222 -5.87 -17.12 -19.01
CA LYS A 222 -7.34 -17.24 -18.89
C LYS A 222 -7.98 -15.90 -19.27
N PRO A 223 -9.10 -15.86 -20.00
CA PRO A 223 -9.74 -14.60 -20.38
C PRO A 223 -10.04 -13.68 -19.19
N CYS A 224 -9.26 -12.60 -19.09
CA CYS A 224 -9.44 -11.51 -18.13
C CYS A 224 -10.46 -10.50 -18.64
N LYS A 225 -11.69 -10.59 -18.12
CA LYS A 225 -12.80 -9.70 -18.50
C LYS A 225 -12.64 -8.29 -17.93
N GLY A 226 -12.05 -8.15 -16.75
CA GLY A 226 -11.80 -6.85 -16.14
C GLY A 226 -10.93 -5.96 -17.03
N MET A 227 -9.76 -6.49 -17.42
CA MET A 227 -8.88 -5.78 -18.35
C MET A 227 -9.50 -5.58 -19.73
N ALA A 228 -10.29 -6.54 -20.23
CA ALA A 228 -10.97 -6.38 -21.53
C ALA A 228 -11.87 -5.14 -21.55
N GLY A 229 -12.66 -4.92 -20.48
CA GLY A 229 -13.51 -3.74 -20.34
C GLY A 229 -12.71 -2.44 -20.20
N LEU A 230 -11.60 -2.46 -19.45
CA LEU A 230 -10.73 -1.28 -19.30
C LEU A 230 -10.04 -0.90 -20.61
N VAL A 231 -9.61 -1.89 -21.41
CA VAL A 231 -9.04 -1.66 -22.74
C VAL A 231 -10.09 -1.10 -23.69
N GLU A 232 -11.31 -1.65 -23.69
CA GLU A 232 -12.43 -1.13 -24.49
C GLU A 232 -12.74 0.33 -24.12
N GLU A 233 -12.81 0.64 -22.83
CA GLU A 233 -12.98 2.01 -22.35
C GLU A 233 -11.83 2.93 -22.80
N GLY A 234 -10.58 2.45 -22.74
CA GLY A 234 -9.43 3.18 -23.28
C GLY A 234 -9.54 3.45 -24.78
N GLU A 235 -10.06 2.50 -25.56
CA GLU A 235 -10.30 2.68 -27.00
C GLU A 235 -11.36 3.73 -27.30
N GLU A 236 -12.44 3.77 -26.51
CA GLU A 236 -13.46 4.82 -26.59
C GLU A 236 -12.88 6.19 -26.25
N VAL A 237 -12.11 6.30 -25.16
CA VAL A 237 -11.42 7.53 -24.75
C VAL A 237 -10.50 8.05 -25.87
N MET A 238 -9.71 7.17 -26.50
CA MET A 238 -8.87 7.54 -27.65
C MET A 238 -9.70 8.00 -28.84
N ALA A 239 -10.86 7.39 -29.09
CA ALA A 239 -11.74 7.76 -30.19
C ALA A 239 -12.36 9.14 -29.99
N GLU A 240 -12.85 9.43 -28.79
CA GLU A 240 -13.38 10.75 -28.43
C GLU A 240 -12.28 11.82 -28.36
N GLY A 241 -11.10 11.45 -27.89
CA GLY A 241 -9.93 12.33 -27.77
C GLY A 241 -9.59 13.03 -29.08
N ARG A 242 -9.83 12.40 -30.24
CA ARG A 242 -9.64 13.02 -31.57
C ARG A 242 -10.41 14.32 -31.79
N LYS A 243 -11.49 14.55 -31.04
CA LYS A 243 -12.32 15.77 -31.12
C LYS A 243 -11.98 16.79 -30.02
N LYS A 244 -11.08 16.46 -29.10
CA LYS A 244 -10.68 17.31 -27.96
C LYS A 244 -9.41 18.08 -28.27
N GLU A 245 -9.21 19.21 -27.59
CA GLU A 245 -7.93 19.91 -27.52
C GLU A 245 -6.85 19.01 -26.90
N ASP A 246 -5.57 19.30 -27.18
CA ASP A 246 -4.46 18.41 -26.86
C ASP A 246 -4.38 18.04 -25.38
N ALA A 247 -4.42 19.04 -24.50
CA ALA A 247 -4.38 18.81 -23.05
C ALA A 247 -5.58 18.00 -22.55
N ALA A 248 -6.78 18.26 -23.07
CA ALA A 248 -7.99 17.53 -22.68
C ALA A 248 -8.00 16.08 -23.21
N ALA A 249 -7.44 15.84 -24.39
CA ALA A 249 -7.29 14.50 -24.94
C ALA A 249 -6.29 13.67 -24.12
N ASP A 250 -5.13 14.24 -23.79
CA ASP A 250 -4.11 13.54 -23.00
C ASP A 250 -4.52 13.32 -21.55
N LEU A 251 -5.22 14.27 -20.91
CA LEU A 251 -5.76 14.07 -19.57
C LEU A 251 -6.79 12.93 -19.52
N ALA A 252 -7.64 12.82 -20.55
CA ALA A 252 -8.58 11.70 -20.66
C ALA A 252 -7.84 10.37 -20.85
N LEU A 253 -6.81 10.36 -21.70
CA LEU A 253 -5.97 9.18 -21.92
C LEU A 253 -5.22 8.74 -20.65
N ILE A 254 -4.68 9.70 -19.88
CA ILE A 254 -4.06 9.44 -18.57
C ILE A 254 -5.08 8.86 -17.59
N GLY A 255 -6.30 9.40 -17.54
CA GLY A 255 -7.36 8.85 -16.69
C GLY A 255 -7.74 7.41 -17.06
N ALA A 256 -7.74 7.06 -18.34
CA ALA A 256 -7.91 5.68 -18.78
C ALA A 256 -6.74 4.78 -18.36
N ALA A 257 -5.49 5.23 -18.55
CA ALA A 257 -4.30 4.51 -18.14
C ALA A 257 -4.26 4.28 -16.61
N LEU A 258 -4.55 5.30 -15.79
CA LEU A 258 -4.57 5.15 -14.33
C LEU A 258 -5.55 4.07 -13.84
N ARG A 259 -6.69 3.88 -14.51
CA ARG A 259 -7.64 2.82 -14.14
C ARG A 259 -7.10 1.42 -14.45
N VAL A 260 -6.33 1.29 -15.52
CA VAL A 260 -5.58 0.08 -15.84
C VAL A 260 -4.54 -0.19 -14.75
N GLU A 261 -3.71 0.79 -14.39
CA GLU A 261 -2.70 0.65 -13.33
C GLU A 261 -3.32 0.21 -12.00
N HIS A 262 -4.42 0.84 -11.60
CA HIS A 262 -5.10 0.51 -10.35
C HIS A 262 -5.68 -0.91 -10.34
N TYR A 263 -6.17 -1.40 -11.48
CA TYR A 263 -6.59 -2.79 -11.63
C TYR A 263 -5.41 -3.75 -11.42
N GLU A 264 -4.28 -3.48 -12.06
CA GLU A 264 -3.09 -4.34 -11.98
C GLU A 264 -2.45 -4.30 -10.59
N ILE A 265 -2.39 -3.14 -9.94
CA ILE A 265 -1.95 -3.00 -8.54
C ILE A 265 -2.78 -3.90 -7.62
N ALA A 266 -4.11 -3.92 -7.78
CA ALA A 266 -5.00 -4.77 -6.98
C ALA A 266 -4.77 -6.26 -7.25
N ALA A 267 -4.66 -6.64 -8.53
CA ALA A 267 -4.45 -8.02 -8.94
C ALA A 267 -3.07 -8.56 -8.49
N TYR A 268 -1.98 -7.82 -8.75
CA TYR A 268 -0.63 -8.19 -8.29
C TYR A 268 -0.50 -8.23 -6.78
N THR A 269 -1.15 -7.32 -6.05
CA THR A 269 -1.19 -7.35 -4.58
C THR A 269 -1.83 -8.63 -4.07
N THR A 270 -2.95 -9.04 -4.66
CA THR A 270 -3.66 -10.28 -4.31
C THR A 270 -2.79 -11.50 -4.59
N ALA A 271 -2.25 -11.62 -5.81
CA ALA A 271 -1.39 -12.74 -6.19
C ALA A 271 -0.13 -12.84 -5.29
N ARG A 272 0.51 -11.71 -4.97
CA ARG A 272 1.67 -11.68 -4.07
C ARG A 272 1.32 -12.19 -2.67
N ASN A 273 0.20 -11.74 -2.11
CA ASN A 273 -0.23 -12.16 -0.77
C ASN A 273 -0.55 -13.66 -0.71
N LEU A 274 -1.20 -14.20 -1.76
CA LEU A 274 -1.43 -15.63 -1.88
C LEU A 274 -0.12 -16.42 -2.01
N ALA A 275 0.86 -15.92 -2.76
CA ALA A 275 2.18 -16.53 -2.86
C ALA A 275 2.93 -16.54 -1.52
N LEU A 276 2.82 -15.48 -0.72
CA LEU A 276 3.37 -15.43 0.65
C LEU A 276 2.68 -16.46 1.55
N GLN A 277 1.35 -16.55 1.50
CA GLN A 277 0.56 -17.52 2.28
C GLN A 277 0.95 -18.97 1.95
N LEU A 278 1.28 -19.26 0.70
CA LEU A 278 1.73 -20.58 0.24
C LEU A 278 3.24 -20.83 0.44
N ALA A 279 3.92 -19.95 1.18
CA ALA A 279 5.37 -19.97 1.39
C ALA A 279 6.17 -20.12 0.08
N GLN A 280 5.79 -19.36 -0.96
CA GLN A 280 6.45 -19.30 -2.26
C GLN A 280 7.28 -18.00 -2.40
N PRO A 281 8.41 -17.85 -1.69
CA PRO A 281 9.15 -16.59 -1.67
C PRO A 281 9.72 -16.21 -3.04
N ALA A 282 10.02 -17.16 -3.91
CA ALA A 282 10.48 -16.88 -5.27
C ALA A 282 9.38 -16.22 -6.11
N VAL A 283 8.16 -16.75 -6.08
CA VAL A 283 6.99 -16.20 -6.76
C VAL A 283 6.63 -14.84 -6.18
N ALA A 284 6.58 -14.71 -4.84
CA ALA A 284 6.29 -13.44 -4.18
C ALA A 284 7.27 -12.33 -4.55
N ARG A 285 8.58 -12.63 -4.69
CA ARG A 285 9.57 -11.66 -5.15
C ARG A 285 9.31 -11.19 -6.57
N LEU A 286 9.04 -12.11 -7.51
CA LEU A 286 8.75 -11.75 -8.90
C LEU A 286 7.51 -10.86 -9.01
N LEU A 287 6.44 -11.19 -8.29
CA LEU A 287 5.21 -10.40 -8.26
C LEU A 287 5.41 -9.03 -7.58
N THR A 288 6.30 -8.95 -6.60
CA THR A 288 6.66 -7.67 -5.95
C THR A 288 7.38 -6.72 -6.91
N LEU A 289 8.20 -7.25 -7.83
CA LEU A 289 8.88 -6.45 -8.85
C LEU A 289 7.86 -5.84 -9.82
N SER A 290 6.96 -6.65 -10.38
CA SER A 290 5.90 -6.14 -11.28
C SER A 290 4.99 -5.14 -10.56
N LEU A 291 4.55 -5.44 -9.34
CA LEU A 291 3.74 -4.51 -8.55
C LEU A 291 4.42 -3.14 -8.36
N GLY A 292 5.74 -3.14 -8.11
CA GLY A 292 6.49 -1.88 -7.96
C GLY A 292 6.59 -1.08 -9.25
N GLU A 293 6.64 -1.77 -10.40
CA GLU A 293 6.60 -1.13 -11.72
C GLU A 293 5.23 -0.48 -11.97
N GLU A 294 4.11 -1.16 -11.71
CA GLU A 294 2.77 -0.56 -11.92
C GLU A 294 2.52 0.63 -10.99
N GLN A 295 2.94 0.52 -9.73
CA GLN A 295 2.84 1.63 -8.78
C GLN A 295 3.64 2.85 -9.26
N ASN A 296 4.82 2.62 -9.82
CA ASN A 296 5.64 3.68 -10.38
C ASN A 296 5.06 4.25 -11.69
N ALA A 297 4.51 3.40 -12.57
CA ALA A 297 3.83 3.84 -13.79
C ALA A 297 2.64 4.75 -13.47
N GLY A 298 1.79 4.36 -12.53
CA GLY A 298 0.69 5.18 -11.99
C GLY A 298 1.17 6.52 -11.44
N HIS A 299 2.23 6.53 -10.63
CA HIS A 299 2.78 7.78 -10.10
C HIS A 299 3.31 8.72 -11.19
N LEU A 300 4.00 8.16 -12.20
CA LEU A 300 4.53 8.96 -13.31
C LEU A 300 3.40 9.52 -14.19
N LEU A 301 2.29 8.80 -14.36
CA LEU A 301 1.10 9.30 -15.05
C LEU A 301 0.52 10.54 -14.34
N ASP A 302 0.42 10.52 -13.01
CA ASP A 302 -0.01 11.67 -12.22
C ASP A 302 0.93 12.88 -12.39
N GLN A 303 2.24 12.64 -12.40
CA GLN A 303 3.22 13.71 -12.62
C GLN A 303 3.07 14.36 -14.00
N VAL A 304 2.76 13.59 -15.04
CA VAL A 304 2.51 14.12 -16.39
C VAL A 304 1.16 14.84 -16.47
N ALA A 305 0.16 14.42 -15.68
CA ALA A 305 -1.15 15.07 -15.65
C ALA A 305 -1.08 16.51 -15.10
N GLN A 306 -0.28 16.75 -14.06
CA GLN A 306 -0.21 18.06 -13.38
C GLN A 306 0.05 19.27 -14.32
N PRO A 307 1.08 19.29 -15.18
CA PRO A 307 1.29 20.40 -16.11
C PRO A 307 0.17 20.51 -17.16
N LEU A 308 -0.44 19.40 -17.58
CA LEU A 308 -1.56 19.40 -18.52
C LEU A 308 -2.83 20.01 -17.91
N MET A 309 -3.11 19.72 -16.64
CA MET A 309 -4.22 20.35 -15.89
C MET A 309 -4.03 21.86 -15.78
N SER A 310 -2.80 22.32 -15.54
CA SER A 310 -2.47 23.75 -15.51
C SER A 310 -2.70 24.42 -16.87
N ALA A 311 -2.35 23.74 -17.97
CA ALA A 311 -2.56 24.23 -19.33
C ALA A 311 -4.04 24.27 -19.76
N ALA A 312 -4.90 23.43 -19.19
CA ALA A 312 -6.30 23.28 -19.57
C ALA A 312 -7.25 24.45 -19.16
N ARG A 313 -6.71 25.57 -18.64
CA ARG A 313 -7.42 26.73 -18.06
C ARG A 313 -8.40 26.33 -16.94
N MET A 314 -8.04 26.70 -15.70
CA MET A 314 -8.95 26.62 -14.57
C MET A 314 -10.19 27.51 -14.82
N PRO A 315 -11.40 27.09 -14.42
CA PRO A 315 -12.54 28.00 -14.37
C PRO A 315 -12.18 29.24 -13.54
N SER A 316 -12.73 30.40 -13.89
CA SER A 316 -12.63 31.61 -13.07
C SER A 316 -12.91 31.25 -11.61
N SER A 317 -12.09 31.72 -10.68
CA SER A 317 -12.38 31.51 -9.26
C SER A 317 -13.80 31.97 -8.96
N VAL A 318 -14.58 31.10 -8.33
CA VAL A 318 -15.89 31.49 -7.79
C VAL A 318 -15.58 32.57 -6.74
N ARG A 319 -15.98 33.81 -7.05
CA ARG A 319 -15.85 34.95 -6.14
C ARG A 319 -16.87 34.85 -5.02
#